data_AF-A0A5Q0BT32-F1
#
_entry.id   AF-A0A5Q0BT32-F1
#
_cell.length_a   1.000
_cell.length_b   1.000
_cell.length_c   1.000
_cell.angle_alpha   90.00
_cell.angle_beta   90.00
_cell.angle_gamma   90.00
#
_symmetry.space_group_name_H-M   'P 1'
#
loop_
_entity.id
_entity.type
_entity.pdbx_description
1 polymer ?
#
loop_
_entity_poly.entity_id
_entity_poly.type
_entity_poly.pdbx_seq_one_letter_code
_entity_poly.pdbx_strand_id
1 'polypeptide(L)' 'MLQAIVARDMKAVIPPRYNRNKVRECDWFIYKERHLIECFFNKIKHYRRIFSRFEKTARNYMAFLHFVSALIWLR' A
#
# COMPACT_ATOMS: atom_id res chain seq x y z
N MET A 1 -11.84 9.25 11.06
CA MET A 1 -10.95 8.22 10.48
C MET A 1 -11.21 6.84 11.08
N LEU A 2 -10.94 6.58 12.36
CA LEU A 2 -11.09 5.23 12.92
C LEU A 2 -12.53 4.72 12.96
N GLN A 3 -13.50 5.58 13.27
CA GLN A 3 -14.92 5.25 13.17
C GLN A 3 -15.32 4.89 11.73
N ALA A 4 -14.72 5.53 10.72
CA ALA A 4 -14.98 5.22 9.31
C ALA A 4 -14.32 3.91 8.86
N ILE A 5 -13.22 3.50 9.49
CA ILE A 5 -12.55 2.21 9.24
C ILE A 5 -13.39 1.08 9.85
N VAL A 6 -13.83 1.24 11.10
CA VAL A 6 -14.70 0.29 11.79
C VAL A 6 -16.06 0.15 11.10
N ALA A 7 -16.63 1.26 10.61
CA ALA A 7 -17.89 1.23 9.84
C ALA A 7 -17.78 0.47 8.51
N ARG A 8 -16.56 0.22 8.03
CA ARG A 8 -16.29 -0.58 6.81
C ARG A 8 -15.75 -1.97 7.12
N ASP A 9 -15.88 -2.41 8.38
CA ASP A 9 -15.42 -3.71 8.87
C ASP A 9 -13.91 -3.98 8.62
N MET A 10 -13.10 -2.92 8.68
CA MET A 10 -11.66 -3.02 8.49
C MET A 10 -10.91 -2.94 9.83
N LYS A 11 -9.81 -3.68 9.97
CA LYS A 11 -8.91 -3.58 11.12
C LYS A 11 -7.90 -2.44 10.93
N ALA A 12 -7.88 -1.48 11.84
CA ALA A 12 -6.92 -0.38 11.81
C ALA A 12 -5.55 -0.83 12.34
N VAL A 13 -4.63 -1.17 11.44
CA VAL A 13 -3.23 -1.55 11.77
C VAL A 13 -2.29 -0.36 11.57
N ILE A 14 -2.63 0.77 12.20
CA ILE A 14 -1.83 1.99 12.17
C ILE A 14 -1.46 2.31 13.61
N PRO A 15 -0.17 2.42 13.94
CA PRO A 15 0.26 2.67 15.31
C PRO A 15 -0.27 4.04 15.79
N PRO A 16 -0.71 4.13 17.05
CA PRO A 16 -1.09 5.41 17.63
C PRO A 16 0.14 6.34 17.69
N ARG A 17 -0.07 7.65 17.53
CA ARG A 17 0.98 8.64 17.85
C ARG A 17 1.36 8.51 19.32
N TYR A 18 2.65 8.72 19.62
CA TYR A 18 3.20 8.55 20.97
C TYR A 18 2.50 9.42 22.03
N ASN A 19 2.11 10.65 21.68
CA ASN A 19 1.42 11.61 22.56
C ASN A 19 -0.08 11.36 22.76
N ARG A 20 -0.59 10.16 22.46
CA ARG A 20 -2.02 9.91 22.50
C ARG A 20 -2.45 9.41 23.89
N ASN A 21 -3.28 10.18 24.59
CA ASN A 21 -3.83 9.84 25.92
C ASN A 21 -4.51 8.45 26.00
N LYS A 22 -5.08 7.96 24.91
CA LYS A 22 -5.62 6.58 24.82
C LYS A 22 -4.83 5.81 23.78
N VAL A 23 -3.90 4.99 24.25
CA VAL A 23 -3.03 4.17 23.41
C VAL A 23 -3.86 3.05 22.78
N ARG A 24 -3.75 2.98 21.44
CA ARG A 24 -4.19 1.90 20.55
C ARG A 24 -3.43 0.61 20.81
N GLU A 25 -4.05 -0.53 21.11
CA GLU A 25 -3.39 -1.80 20.80
C GLU A 25 -3.22 -1.91 19.28
N CYS A 26 -1.99 -2.13 18.84
CA CYS A 26 -1.65 -2.28 17.43
C CYS A 26 -0.92 -3.61 17.25
N ASP A 27 -1.34 -4.36 16.25
CA ASP A 27 -0.66 -5.58 15.85
C ASP A 27 0.63 -5.20 15.10
N TRP A 28 1.75 -5.28 15.81
CA TRP A 28 3.06 -4.92 15.26
C TRP A 28 3.54 -5.89 14.18
N PHE A 29 3.06 -7.13 14.20
CA PHE A 29 3.42 -8.12 13.19
C PHE A 29 2.80 -7.73 11.84
N ILE A 30 1.49 -7.49 11.81
CA ILE A 30 0.79 -7.03 10.59
C ILE A 30 1.30 -5.64 10.15
N TYR A 31 1.62 -4.75 11.12
CA TYR A 31 2.21 -3.45 10.78
C TYR A 31 3.55 -3.60 10.05
N LYS A 32 4.37 -4.59 10.41
CA LYS A 32 5.65 -4.87 9.74
C LYS A 32 5.43 -5.41 8.33
N GLU A 33 4.44 -6.28 8.11
CA GLU A 33 4.09 -6.78 6.78
C GLU A 33 3.66 -5.65 5.83
N ARG A 34 2.97 -4.63 6.36
CA ARG A 34 2.59 -3.42 5.60
C ARG A 34 3.81 -2.73 4.95
N HIS A 35 4.97 -2.80 5.58
CA HIS A 35 6.20 -2.22 5.03
C HIS A 35 6.64 -2.90 3.72
N LEU A 36 6.39 -4.21 3.56
CA LEU A 36 6.69 -4.93 2.32
C LEU A 36 5.82 -4.41 1.17
N ILE A 37 4.54 -4.15 1.46
CA ILE A 37 3.60 -3.57 0.50
C ILE A 37 4.05 -2.15 0.10
N GLU A 38 4.43 -1.31 1.07
CA GLU A 38 4.95 0.03 0.79
C GLU A 38 6.23 -0.01 -0.06
N CYS A 39 7.16 -0.91 0.26
CA CYS A 39 8.37 -1.12 -0.52
C CYS A 39 8.06 -1.55 -1.95
N PHE A 40 7.08 -2.44 -2.14
CA PHE A 40 6.64 -2.88 -3.46
C PHE A 40 6.06 -1.72 -4.29
N PHE A 41 5.20 -0.89 -3.70
CA PHE A 41 4.68 0.29 -4.39
C PHE A 41 5.76 1.33 -4.67
N ASN A 42 6.75 1.48 -3.79
CA ASN A 42 7.90 2.33 -4.05
C ASN A 42 8.68 1.84 -5.28
N LYS A 43 8.91 0.52 -5.38
CA LYS A 43 9.55 -0.10 -6.55
C LYS A 43 8.77 0.15 -7.84
N ILE A 44 7.46 -0.06 -7.82
CA ILE A 44 6.59 0.20 -8.98
C ILE A 44 6.66 1.67 -9.42
N LYS A 45 6.74 2.60 -8.48
CA LYS A 45 6.79 4.04 -8.79
C LYS A 45 8.08 4.48 -9.49
N HIS A 46 9.17 3.70 -9.43
CA HIS A 46 10.36 3.99 -10.25
C HIS A 46 10.07 3.91 -11.76
N TYR A 47 9.07 3.13 -12.16
CA TYR A 47 8.64 3.05 -13.55
C TYR A 47 7.79 4.28 -13.87
N ARG A 48 8.41 5.30 -14.50
CA ARG A 48 7.79 6.58 -14.86
C ARG A 48 6.44 6.42 -15.58
N ARG A 49 6.31 5.41 -16.44
CA ARG A 49 5.06 5.12 -17.17
C ARG A 49 3.88 4.80 -16.25
N ILE A 50 4.12 4.07 -15.16
CA ILE A 50 3.10 3.74 -14.17
C ILE A 50 2.86 4.92 -13.23
N PHE A 51 3.93 5.55 -12.74
CA PHE A 51 3.84 6.69 -11.83
C PHE A 51 3.08 7.87 -12.44
N SER A 52 3.43 8.29 -13.65
CA SER A 52 2.80 9.41 -14.36
C SER A 52 1.50 9.03 -15.06
N ARG A 53 1.05 7.76 -14.97
CA ARG A 53 -0.19 7.26 -15.57
C ARG A 53 -0.31 7.60 -17.07
N PHE A 54 0.73 7.29 -17.86
CA PHE A 54 0.70 7.60 -19.30
C PHE A 54 -0.31 6.76 -20.10
N GLU A 55 -0.76 5.63 -19.56
CA GLU A 55 -1.76 4.80 -20.23
C GLU A 55 -3.15 5.46 -20.18
N LYS A 56 -3.74 5.67 -21.36
CA LYS A 56 -5.08 6.27 -21.48
C LYS A 56 -6.20 5.31 -21.05
N THR A 57 -6.01 4.01 -21.24
CA THR A 57 -7.02 2.99 -20.93
C THR A 57 -6.66 2.22 -19.67
N ALA A 58 -7.67 1.88 -18.87
CA ALA A 58 -7.48 1.07 -17.67
C ALA A 58 -6.90 -0.31 -17.99
N ARG A 59 -7.29 -0.91 -19.14
CA ARG A 59 -6.77 -2.20 -19.60
C ARG A 59 -5.27 -2.17 -19.81
N ASN A 60 -4.76 -1.16 -20.52
CA ASN A 60 -3.32 -1.07 -20.76
C ASN A 60 -2.56 -0.76 -19.48
N TYR A 61 -3.10 0.10 -18.62
CA TYR A 61 -2.50 0.37 -17.31
C TYR A 61 -2.36 -0.91 -16.47
N MET A 62 -3.41 -1.74 -16.43
CA MET A 62 -3.37 -3.04 -15.75
C MET A 62 -2.34 -3.99 -16.37
N ALA A 63 -2.26 -4.06 -17.70
CA ALA A 63 -1.24 -4.88 -18.38
C ALA A 63 0.18 -4.46 -17.99
N PHE A 64 0.46 -3.15 -17.93
CA PHE A 64 1.75 -2.63 -17.48
C PHE A 64 2.04 -2.89 -16.00
N LEU A 65 1.01 -2.82 -15.14
CA LEU A 65 1.15 -3.21 -13.73
C LEU A 65 1.57 -4.67 -13.60
N HIS A 66 0.93 -5.59 -14.32
CA HIS A 66 1.31 -7.00 -14.32
C HIS A 66 2.74 -7.20 -14.86
N PHE A 67 3.09 -6.54 -15.96
CA PHE A 67 4.42 -6.62 -16.55
C PHE A 67 5.51 -6.16 -15.57
N VAL A 68 5.35 -4.99 -14.94
CA VAL A 68 6.31 -4.48 -13.95
C VAL A 68 6.34 -5.36 -12.70
N SER A 69 5.21 -5.89 -12.27
CA SER A 69 5.17 -6.82 -11.12
C SER A 69 5.98 -8.08 -11.42
N ALA A 70 5.89 -8.63 -12.63
CA ALA A 70 6.70 -9.76 -13.07
C ALA A 70 8.20 -9.43 -13.11
N LEU A 71 8.57 -8.25 -13.60
CA LEU A 71 9.97 -7.79 -13.59
C LEU A 71 10.53 -7.65 -12.18
N ILE A 72 9.75 -7.12 -11.23
CA ILE A 72 10.17 -7.01 -9.83
C ILE A 72 10.31 -8.40 -9.19
N TRP A 73 9.47 -9.37 -9.59
CA TRP A 73 9.52 -10.75 -9.10
C TRP A 73 10.75 -11.51 -9.61
N LEU A 74 11.14 -11.29 -10.87
CA LEU A 74 12.28 -11.96 -11.50
C LEU A 74 13.64 -11.40 -11.07
N ARG A 75 13.67 -10.37 -10.22
CA ARG A 75 14.87 -9.63 -9.84
C ARG A 75 15.32 -9.94 -8.42
#